data_AF-A0A6B3EMQ4-F1
#
_entry.id   AF-A0A6B3EMQ4-F1
#
_cell.length_a   1.000
_cell.length_b   1.000
_cell.length_c   1.000
_cell.angle_alpha   90.00
_cell.angle_beta   90.00
_cell.angle_gamma   90.00
#
_symmetry.space_group_name_H-M   'P 1'
#
loop_
_entity.id
_entity.type
_entity.pdbx_description
1 polymer ?
#
loop_
_entity_poly.entity_id
_entity_poly.type
_entity_poly.pdbx_seq_one_letter_code
_entity_poly.pdbx_strand_id
1 'polypeptide(L)'
;AWRWNLDYVVDPLGNATSYYWGKETNYYTQGLKTGENGKPYTRGGYLKRIEYGLREGAAHGTPPAARIVFDTAERCMGKLTDCSAGALTDANAADWPDVPWDRNCKADSKCPGQNSPTFWTRKQLTKITTQVRSGAT
;
A
#
# COMPACT_ATOMS: atom_id res chain seq x y z
N ALA A 1 -9.45 12.36 5.50
CA ALA A 1 -8.28 11.45 5.58
C ALA A 1 -8.31 10.73 6.93
N TRP A 2 -7.77 9.51 7.04
CA TRP A 2 -7.86 8.69 8.27
C TRP A 2 -6.49 8.31 8.86
N ARG A 3 -5.43 8.32 8.05
CA ARG A 3 -4.04 8.12 8.47
C ARG A 3 -3.13 8.96 7.60
N TRP A 4 -2.20 9.67 8.23
CA TRP A 4 -1.09 10.34 7.59
C TRP A 4 0.18 9.59 7.96
N ASN A 5 0.83 9.02 6.95
CA ASN A 5 2.13 8.39 7.15
C ASN A 5 3.21 9.47 7.13
N LEU A 6 4.32 9.20 7.82
CA LEU A 6 5.50 10.03 7.71
C LEU A 6 6.04 9.95 6.28
N ASP A 7 6.19 11.09 5.62
CA ASP A 7 6.69 11.18 4.25
C ASP A 7 8.10 11.78 4.19
N TYR A 8 8.46 12.64 5.15
CA TYR A 8 9.73 13.38 5.12
C TYR A 8 10.22 13.75 6.51
N VAL A 9 11.53 13.63 6.73
CA VAL A 9 12.22 14.04 7.96
C VAL A 9 13.46 14.85 7.57
N VAL A 10 13.68 15.97 8.25
CA VAL A 10 14.88 16.80 8.15
C VAL A 10 15.46 16.95 9.55
N ASP A 11 16.77 16.71 9.69
CA ASP A 11 17.49 16.97 10.93
C ASP A 11 17.99 18.43 11.02
N PRO A 12 18.44 18.93 12.18
CA PRO A 12 18.91 20.31 12.33
C PRO A 12 20.12 20.67 11.46
N LEU A 13 20.83 19.68 10.92
CA LEU A 13 21.97 19.87 10.02
C LEU A 13 21.54 19.87 8.55
N GLY A 14 20.25 19.75 8.25
CA GLY A 14 19.68 19.74 6.91
C GLY A 14 19.86 18.41 6.16
N ASN A 15 20.13 17.31 6.87
CA ASN A 15 20.08 15.97 6.26
C ASN A 15 18.63 15.52 6.18
N ALA A 16 18.29 14.87 5.08
CA ALA A 16 16.92 14.50 4.77
C ALA A 16 16.73 13.00 4.56
N THR A 17 15.57 12.52 4.99
CA THR A 17 15.07 11.16 4.74
C THR A 17 13.65 11.24 4.20
N SER A 18 13.37 10.53 3.11
CA SER A 18 12.07 10.50 2.45
C SER A 18 11.47 9.09 2.46
N TYR A 19 10.18 8.98 2.69
CA TYR A 19 9.43 7.73 2.78
C TYR A 19 8.39 7.66 1.66
N TYR A 20 8.28 6.50 1.03
CA TYR A 20 7.44 6.33 -0.15
C TYR A 20 6.52 5.15 0.04
N TRP A 21 5.22 5.40 -0.12
CA TRP A 21 4.16 4.48 0.23
C TRP A 21 3.40 4.00 -1.01
N GLY A 22 3.01 2.73 -1.00
CA GLY A 22 1.97 2.19 -1.87
C GLY A 22 0.60 2.41 -1.23
N LYS A 23 -0.42 2.65 -2.05
CA LYS A 23 -1.81 2.80 -1.60
C LYS A 23 -2.62 1.58 -2.04
N GLU A 24 -3.55 1.16 -1.20
CA GLU A 24 -4.58 0.19 -1.56
C GLU A 24 -5.93 0.89 -1.53
N THR A 25 -6.70 0.75 -2.60
CA THR A 25 -8.04 1.35 -2.74
C THR A 25 -9.11 0.31 -2.45
N ASN A 26 -10.19 0.75 -1.85
CA ASN A 26 -11.44 0.01 -1.75
C ASN A 26 -12.61 0.97 -1.94
N TYR A 27 -13.82 0.44 -1.98
CA TYR A 27 -15.04 1.23 -2.18
C TYR A 27 -16.03 0.94 -1.05
N TYR A 28 -16.92 1.88 -0.76
CA TYR A 28 -18.02 1.66 0.16
C TYR A 28 -19.19 2.55 -0.22
N THR A 29 -20.38 2.16 0.22
CA THR A 29 -21.59 2.96 0.02
C THR A 29 -21.66 4.07 1.06
N GLN A 30 -21.50 5.31 0.62
CA GLN A 30 -21.52 6.48 1.49
C GLN A 30 -22.95 6.91 1.84
N GLY A 31 -23.23 7.13 3.11
CA GLY A 31 -24.53 7.66 3.57
C GLY A 31 -25.73 6.73 3.33
N LEU A 32 -25.52 5.40 3.37
CA LEU A 32 -26.55 4.38 3.16
C LEU A 32 -27.23 4.41 1.77
N LYS A 33 -26.61 5.06 0.79
CA LYS A 33 -27.09 5.15 -0.61
C LYS A 33 -26.87 3.85 -1.39
N THR A 34 -27.43 2.73 -0.93
CA THR A 34 -27.16 1.35 -1.44
C THR A 34 -27.57 1.12 -2.90
N GLY A 35 -28.32 2.04 -3.51
CA GLY A 35 -28.61 2.03 -4.94
C GLY A 35 -27.49 2.61 -5.82
N GLU A 36 -26.57 3.39 -5.25
CA GLU A 36 -25.46 4.04 -5.95
C GLU A 36 -24.19 3.18 -5.95
N ASN A 37 -23.31 3.41 -6.92
CA ASN A 37 -21.97 2.82 -6.89
C ASN A 37 -21.15 3.39 -5.73
N GLY A 38 -20.35 2.54 -5.10
CA GLY A 38 -19.50 2.90 -3.97
C GLY A 38 -18.51 4.02 -4.30
N LYS A 39 -18.11 4.75 -3.26
CA LYS A 39 -17.09 5.82 -3.36
C LYS A 39 -15.71 5.28 -3.03
N PRO A 40 -14.67 5.65 -3.79
CA PRO A 40 -13.32 5.19 -3.55
C PRO A 40 -12.77 5.79 -2.26
N TYR A 41 -11.99 4.99 -1.54
CA TYR A 41 -11.16 5.45 -0.43
C TYR A 41 -9.86 4.65 -0.38
N THR A 42 -8.83 5.21 0.25
CA THR A 42 -7.61 4.47 0.56
C THR A 42 -7.91 3.54 1.74
N ARG A 43 -7.99 2.22 1.52
CA ARG A 43 -8.20 1.23 2.60
C ARG A 43 -6.94 0.92 3.39
N GLY A 44 -5.78 1.15 2.80
CA GLY A 44 -4.51 0.72 3.36
C GLY A 44 -3.34 1.30 2.60
N GLY A 45 -2.15 1.01 3.09
CA GLY A 45 -0.92 1.38 2.44
C GLY A 45 0.27 0.74 3.12
N TYR A 46 1.32 0.50 2.34
CA TYR A 46 2.53 -0.23 2.72
C TYR A 46 3.75 0.56 2.28
N LEU A 47 4.82 0.51 3.09
CA LEU A 47 6.06 1.20 2.78
C LEU A 47 6.71 0.49 1.59
N LYS A 48 7.08 1.26 0.55
CA LYS A 48 7.78 0.73 -0.63
C LYS A 48 9.28 0.93 -0.51
N ARG A 49 9.67 2.12 -0.06
CA ARG A 49 11.09 2.46 0.11
C ARG A 49 11.30 3.65 1.03
N ILE A 50 12.49 3.68 1.64
CA ILE A 50 13.04 4.81 2.38
C ILE A 50 14.29 5.26 1.64
N GLU A 51 14.44 6.56 1.42
CA GLU A 51 15.63 7.18 0.83
C GLU A 51 16.29 8.09 1.84
N TYR A 52 17.60 7.99 1.98
CA TYR A 52 18.37 8.76 2.96
C TYR A 52 19.76 9.10 2.41
N GLY A 53 20.46 9.98 3.13
CA GLY A 53 21.63 10.67 2.60
C GLY A 53 21.24 11.70 1.53
N LEU A 54 20.07 12.32 1.70
CA LEU A 54 19.63 13.49 0.94
C LEU A 54 19.91 14.76 1.75
N ARG A 55 19.82 15.91 1.09
CA ARG A 55 19.76 17.23 1.73
C ARG A 55 18.33 17.75 1.71
N GLU A 56 18.01 18.67 2.61
CA GLU A 56 16.73 19.38 2.62
C GLU A 56 16.38 19.91 1.21
N GLY A 57 15.13 19.73 0.79
CA GLY A 57 14.65 20.17 -0.52
C GLY A 57 15.09 19.30 -1.71
N ALA A 58 16.00 18.34 -1.53
CA ALA A 58 16.48 17.45 -2.60
C ALA A 58 15.60 16.20 -2.81
N ALA A 59 14.58 16.02 -1.97
CA ALA A 59 13.62 14.92 -2.13
C ALA A 59 12.94 15.00 -3.51
N HIS A 60 12.75 13.84 -4.15
CA HIS A 60 12.05 13.68 -5.43
C HIS A 60 12.77 14.20 -6.69
N GLY A 61 13.93 14.86 -6.56
CA GLY A 61 14.73 15.35 -7.70
C GLY A 61 16.17 14.84 -7.75
N THR A 62 16.73 14.43 -6.60
CA THR A 62 18.12 13.98 -6.50
C THR A 62 18.17 12.51 -6.13
N PRO A 63 18.96 11.66 -6.83
CA PRO A 63 19.10 10.28 -6.40
C PRO A 63 19.84 10.20 -5.06
N PRO A 64 19.32 9.45 -4.07
CA PRO A 64 19.86 9.42 -2.72
C PRO A 64 21.21 8.70 -2.67
N ALA A 65 21.99 8.97 -1.62
CA ALA A 65 23.21 8.22 -1.34
C ALA A 65 22.91 6.75 -1.02
N ALA A 66 21.79 6.48 -0.35
CA ALA A 66 21.35 5.13 -0.05
C ALA A 66 19.82 5.03 0.03
N ARG A 67 19.31 3.80 -0.15
CA ARG A 67 17.89 3.50 -0.02
C ARG A 67 17.64 2.11 0.57
N ILE A 68 16.49 1.97 1.20
CA ILE A 68 15.94 0.69 1.66
C ILE A 68 14.70 0.43 0.82
N VAL A 69 14.62 -0.75 0.21
CA VAL A 69 13.46 -1.22 -0.58
C VAL A 69 12.76 -2.32 0.19
N PHE A 70 11.43 -2.22 0.25
CA PHE A 70 10.55 -3.17 0.92
C PHE A 70 9.75 -3.91 -0.15
N ASP A 71 10.12 -5.16 -0.40
CA ASP A 71 9.42 -6.01 -1.34
C ASP A 71 8.22 -6.68 -0.67
N THR A 72 7.08 -6.66 -1.35
CA THR A 72 5.83 -7.20 -0.82
C THR A 72 5.22 -8.23 -1.77
N ALA A 73 4.57 -9.24 -1.20
CA ALA A 73 3.73 -10.19 -1.92
C ALA A 73 2.28 -10.09 -1.44
N GLU A 74 1.36 -10.77 -2.12
CA GLU A 74 0.01 -10.99 -1.59
C GLU A 74 0.04 -12.00 -0.43
N ARG A 75 -0.91 -11.91 0.48
CA ARG A 75 -1.04 -12.77 1.69
C ARG A 75 -1.54 -14.20 1.43
N CYS A 76 -1.59 -14.67 0.18
CA CYS A 76 -2.11 -16.01 -0.10
C CYS A 76 -1.26 -17.09 0.60
N MET A 77 -1.85 -18.24 0.87
CA MET A 77 -1.15 -19.39 1.45
C MET A 77 -1.26 -20.64 0.56
N GLY A 78 -0.23 -21.50 0.59
CA GLY A 78 -0.32 -22.89 0.13
C GLY A 78 -0.26 -23.10 -1.40
N LYS A 79 -0.79 -24.25 -1.85
CA LYS A 79 -0.65 -24.87 -3.19
C LYS A 79 -1.25 -24.08 -4.37
N LEU A 80 -1.42 -22.78 -4.22
CA LEU A 80 -1.98 -21.93 -5.26
C LEU A 80 -1.02 -21.85 -6.46
N THR A 81 -1.54 -22.08 -7.65
CA THR A 81 -0.76 -21.93 -8.89
C THR A 81 -0.47 -20.47 -9.22
N ASP A 82 -1.27 -19.54 -8.71
CA ASP A 82 -1.11 -18.09 -8.91
C ASP A 82 -1.46 -17.28 -7.66
N CYS A 83 -0.47 -16.64 -7.04
CA CYS A 83 -0.64 -15.71 -5.90
C CYS A 83 -0.67 -14.22 -6.33
N SER A 84 -1.02 -13.94 -7.59
CA SER A 84 -1.12 -12.57 -8.08
C SER A 84 -2.30 -11.82 -7.45
N ALA A 85 -2.26 -10.49 -7.52
CA ALA A 85 -3.33 -9.63 -7.02
C ALA A 85 -4.69 -9.88 -7.72
N GLY A 86 -4.66 -10.40 -8.96
CA GLY A 86 -5.84 -10.73 -9.76
C GLY A 86 -6.38 -12.12 -9.45
N ALA A 87 -5.59 -12.99 -8.81
CA ALA A 87 -6.05 -14.29 -8.38
C ALA A 87 -7.13 -14.14 -7.30
N LEU A 88 -7.03 -13.21 -6.35
CA LEU A 88 -8.04 -13.08 -5.30
C LEU A 88 -9.44 -12.69 -5.84
N THR A 89 -10.36 -13.64 -5.78
CA THR A 89 -11.76 -13.57 -6.19
C THR A 89 -12.65 -14.26 -5.15
N ASP A 90 -13.97 -14.18 -5.30
CA ASP A 90 -14.91 -14.85 -4.40
C ASP A 90 -14.74 -16.38 -4.41
N ALA A 91 -14.30 -16.96 -5.54
CA ALA A 91 -14.13 -18.40 -5.69
C ALA A 91 -12.91 -18.96 -4.95
N ASN A 92 -11.88 -18.15 -4.74
CA ASN A 92 -10.61 -18.57 -4.15
C ASN A 92 -10.19 -17.73 -2.95
N ALA A 93 -11.10 -16.92 -2.38
CA ALA A 93 -10.86 -16.16 -1.16
C ALA A 93 -10.39 -17.03 0.01
N ALA A 94 -10.76 -18.32 0.03
CA ALA A 94 -10.29 -19.28 1.03
C ALA A 94 -8.76 -19.47 1.07
N ASP A 95 -8.06 -19.17 -0.04
CA ASP A 95 -6.59 -19.24 -0.11
C ASP A 95 -5.91 -18.00 0.52
N TRP A 96 -6.68 -16.99 0.94
CA TRP A 96 -6.23 -15.81 1.69
C TRP A 96 -6.98 -15.70 3.03
N PRO A 97 -6.77 -16.64 3.96
CA PRO A 97 -7.63 -16.77 5.15
C PRO A 97 -7.49 -15.62 6.16
N ASP A 98 -6.45 -14.79 6.04
CA ASP A 98 -6.22 -13.60 6.88
C ASP A 98 -6.60 -12.28 6.18
N VAL A 99 -7.09 -12.35 4.94
CA VAL A 99 -7.59 -11.19 4.19
C VAL A 99 -9.11 -11.14 4.33
N PRO A 100 -9.68 -10.05 4.89
CA PRO A 100 -11.13 -9.92 5.06
C PRO A 100 -11.79 -9.59 3.70
N TRP A 101 -11.81 -10.56 2.79
CA TRP A 101 -12.28 -10.38 1.41
C TRP A 101 -13.78 -10.09 1.34
N ASP A 102 -14.55 -10.54 2.33
CA ASP A 102 -15.96 -10.16 2.54
C ASP A 102 -16.16 -8.64 2.67
N ARG A 103 -15.10 -7.91 3.03
CA ARG A 103 -15.07 -6.44 3.14
C ARG A 103 -14.51 -5.73 1.91
N ASN A 104 -14.28 -6.45 0.82
CA ASN A 104 -13.87 -5.86 -0.45
C ASN A 104 -15.08 -5.40 -1.27
N CYS A 105 -15.04 -4.17 -1.77
CA CYS A 105 -15.94 -3.69 -2.79
C CYS A 105 -15.15 -3.20 -4.00
N LYS A 106 -15.58 -3.62 -5.19
CA LYS A 106 -14.96 -3.25 -6.46
C LYS A 106 -15.46 -1.89 -6.92
N ALA A 107 -14.65 -1.23 -7.75
CA ALA A 107 -15.09 -0.07 -8.52
C ALA A 107 -16.38 -0.41 -9.28
N ASP A 108 -17.21 0.61 -9.48
CA ASP A 108 -18.46 0.52 -10.25
C ASP A 108 -19.45 -0.55 -9.76
N SER A 109 -19.40 -0.88 -8.46
CA SER A 109 -20.37 -1.77 -7.82
C SER A 109 -21.09 -1.10 -6.64
N LYS A 110 -22.27 -1.61 -6.31
CA LYS A 110 -23.16 -1.06 -5.26
C LYS A 110 -22.72 -1.37 -3.82
N CYS A 111 -21.62 -2.09 -3.62
CA CYS A 111 -21.08 -2.48 -2.31
C CYS A 111 -22.14 -2.97 -1.29
N PRO A 112 -22.98 -3.97 -1.61
CA PRO A 112 -24.04 -4.40 -0.71
C PRO A 112 -23.49 -4.82 0.65
N GLY A 113 -24.06 -4.28 1.74
CA GLY A 113 -23.61 -4.57 3.11
C GLY A 113 -22.33 -3.85 3.55
N GLN A 114 -21.68 -3.08 2.66
CA GLN A 114 -20.47 -2.31 2.98
C GLN A 114 -20.76 -0.81 2.97
N ASN A 115 -21.33 -0.34 4.09
CA ASN A 115 -21.79 1.05 4.26
C ASN A 115 -20.81 1.94 5.03
N SER A 116 -19.63 1.42 5.35
CA SER A 116 -18.58 2.14 6.06
C SER A 116 -17.20 1.72 5.55
N PRO A 117 -16.20 2.60 5.61
CA PRO A 117 -14.82 2.23 5.31
C PRO A 117 -14.34 1.07 6.18
N THR A 118 -13.65 0.11 5.59
CA THR A 118 -12.89 -0.94 6.28
C THR A 118 -11.40 -0.80 5.97
N PHE A 119 -10.53 -1.11 6.93
CA PHE A 119 -9.10 -0.87 6.79
C PHE A 119 -8.33 -2.17 6.98
N TRP A 120 -7.64 -2.59 5.93
CA TRP A 120 -6.91 -3.85 5.85
C TRP A 120 -5.94 -3.80 4.66
N THR A 121 -4.99 -4.73 4.65
CA THR A 121 -4.01 -4.86 3.58
C THR A 121 -3.99 -6.27 3.05
N ARG A 122 -3.77 -6.43 1.74
CA ARG A 122 -3.46 -7.74 1.16
C ARG A 122 -1.96 -8.01 1.09
N LYS A 123 -1.14 -7.05 1.50
CA LYS A 123 0.31 -7.12 1.36
C LYS A 123 0.96 -7.75 2.58
N GLN A 124 1.95 -8.58 2.31
CA GLN A 124 2.90 -9.12 3.27
C GLN A 124 4.31 -8.66 2.87
N LEU A 125 5.10 -8.22 3.84
CA LEU A 125 6.52 -7.93 3.63
C LEU A 125 7.28 -9.25 3.43
N THR A 126 8.05 -9.34 2.35
CA THR A 126 8.78 -10.56 2.00
C THR A 126 10.29 -10.38 2.04
N LYS A 127 10.77 -9.17 1.74
CA LYS A 127 12.20 -8.88 1.75
C LYS A 127 12.45 -7.40 2.04
N ILE A 128 13.54 -7.14 2.74
CA ILE A 128 14.12 -5.81 2.89
C ILE A 128 15.47 -5.82 2.19
N THR A 129 15.65 -4.94 1.21
CA THR A 129 16.90 -4.80 0.47
C THR A 129 17.50 -3.42 0.76
N THR A 130 18.70 -3.39 1.33
CA THR A 130 19.47 -2.15 1.52
C THR A 130 20.39 -1.93 0.33
N GLN A 131 20.47 -0.69 -0.14
CA GLN A 131 21.25 -0.32 -1.32
C GLN A 131 22.01 0.96 -1.04
N VAL A 132 23.31 0.96 -1.34
CA VAL A 132 24.16 2.14 -1.31
C VAL A 132 24.54 2.45 -2.75
N ARG A 133 24.52 3.74 -3.09
CA ARG A 133 24.92 4.20 -4.41
C ARG A 133 26.44 4.21 -4.51
N SER A 134 27.02 3.32 -5.33
CA SER A 134 28.42 3.45 -5.77
C SER A 134 28.45 4.27 -7.07
N GLY A 135 29.28 5.31 -7.12
CA GLY A 135 29.24 6.32 -8.18
C GLY A 135 29.47 5.78 -9.61
N ALA A 136 28.66 6.28 -10.54
CA ALA A 136 29.10 6.93 -11.76
C ALA A 136 28.14 8.12 -12.00
N THR A 137 28.69 9.23 -12.48
CA THR A 137 28.09 10.55 -12.75
C THR A 137 26.58 10.57 -12.97
#